data_AF-A0A0D2FZG9-F1
#
_entry.id   AF-A0A0D2FZG9-F1
#
_cell.length_a   1.000
_cell.length_b   1.000
_cell.length_c   1.000
_cell.angle_alpha   90.00
_cell.angle_beta   90.00
_cell.angle_gamma   90.00
#
_symmetry.space_group_name_H-M   'P 1'
#
loop_
_entity.id
_entity.type
_entity.pdbx_description
1 polymer ?
#
loop_
_entity_poly.entity_id
_entity_poly.type
_entity_poly.pdbx_seq_one_letter_code
_entity_poly.pdbx_strand_id
1 'polypeptide(L)'
;MAPKTPSYARQTRSSNLKSRNPSNTPGQTEETVTNKTSDIFSTPISNKDTVRKQTAKNATVRDVDFEETQLIPRGVEILNPHQSIVTGAHAYFGSDTPPDPAQSREFYLSVVQTALAGRAERDIDSSIFLPTDANFIKSVRRAYRRMGDEYVSEAEFKVFAWQNLFIGQHVVLMDDTERQLCAVRLVEISLKPCESYNGPMWFAPPLLSSNQPPPEPFGFDISPDSQFWLSSKIINADYRRYIKSAVHCKPWSTFCPYLSIEFKATTDDRRVVRNQMAAAGLISLFNRYQLKLDANIQLTPEQLRLVRHYGLTMEKEVWTVWLFDPKIHNGAWAGCTIRRLEAGTCLDEGDIVGLLQWINEIHRWGLCEYALGCEDDIKQILSTGTTNLRISTIGF
;
A
#
# COMPACT_ATOMS: atom_id res chain seq x y z
N MET A 1 21.20 43.96 -5.53
CA MET A 1 21.18 43.15 -4.29
C MET A 1 20.55 41.81 -4.63
N ALA A 2 21.28 40.71 -4.48
CA ALA A 2 20.77 39.37 -4.79
C ALA A 2 19.79 38.90 -3.69
N PRO A 3 18.67 38.25 -4.03
CA PRO A 3 17.71 37.77 -3.05
C PRO A 3 18.31 36.61 -2.24
N LYS A 4 18.27 36.75 -0.90
CA LYS A 4 18.68 35.70 0.04
C LYS A 4 17.69 34.53 -0.05
N THR A 5 18.22 33.34 -0.31
CA THR A 5 17.47 32.08 -0.28
C THR A 5 16.86 31.86 1.12
N PRO A 6 15.57 31.51 1.23
CA PRO A 6 14.93 31.26 2.53
C PRO A 6 15.52 30.05 3.26
N SER A 7 15.54 30.08 4.60
CA SER A 7 16.20 29.06 5.44
C SER A 7 15.57 27.67 5.38
N TYR A 8 14.36 27.53 4.83
CA TYR A 8 13.67 26.25 4.60
C TYR A 8 14.06 25.55 3.29
N ALA A 9 14.87 26.17 2.44
CA ALA A 9 15.48 25.52 1.27
C ALA A 9 16.74 24.69 1.62
N ARG A 10 17.09 24.58 2.90
CA ARG A 10 18.20 23.71 3.35
C ARG A 10 17.73 22.26 3.44
N GLN A 11 18.32 21.41 2.63
CA GLN A 11 18.21 19.94 2.74
C GLN A 11 18.50 19.49 4.18
N THR A 12 17.57 18.72 4.74
CA THR A 12 17.68 18.14 6.09
C THR A 12 18.58 16.91 6.06
N ARG A 13 19.28 16.62 7.18
CA ARG A 13 20.25 15.49 7.29
C ARG A 13 19.67 14.12 6.91
N SER A 14 18.36 13.94 6.94
CA SER A 14 17.64 12.73 6.53
C SER A 14 17.69 12.46 5.02
N SER A 15 17.86 13.49 4.17
CA SER A 15 17.98 13.29 2.71
C SER A 15 19.38 12.83 2.26
N ASN A 16 20.40 13.01 3.09
CA ASN A 16 21.78 12.61 2.77
C ASN A 16 22.11 11.15 3.14
N LEU A 17 21.30 10.50 3.97
CA LEU A 17 21.55 9.12 4.42
C LEU A 17 21.22 8.05 3.35
N LYS A 18 20.41 8.37 2.33
CA LYS A 18 20.09 7.44 1.23
C LYS A 18 21.16 7.35 0.12
N SER A 19 22.23 8.15 0.15
CA SER A 19 23.26 8.15 -0.91
C SER A 19 24.61 7.52 -0.53
N ARG A 20 24.78 7.00 0.69
CA ARG A 20 26.03 6.34 1.08
C ARG A 20 25.89 4.81 1.05
N ASN A 21 26.39 4.20 -0.02
CA ASN A 21 26.76 2.79 0.02
C ASN A 21 27.89 2.57 1.04
N PRO A 22 27.82 1.55 1.91
CA PRO A 22 28.91 1.20 2.81
C PRO A 22 30.02 0.51 2.02
N SER A 23 31.20 1.13 1.97
CA SER A 23 32.43 0.47 1.57
C SER A 23 32.90 -0.45 2.69
N ASN A 24 32.90 -1.75 2.43
CA ASN A 24 33.57 -2.75 3.27
C ASN A 24 35.10 -2.58 3.16
N THR A 25 35.77 -2.34 4.29
CA THR A 25 37.16 -2.73 4.49
C THR A 25 37.33 -3.25 5.92
N PRO A 26 37.96 -4.43 6.15
CA PRO A 26 38.14 -5.00 7.49
C PRO A 26 39.27 -4.29 8.25
N GLY A 27 39.16 -4.33 9.58
CA GLY A 27 39.91 -3.48 10.50
C GLY A 27 41.42 -3.73 10.62
N GLN A 28 42.08 -2.76 11.25
CA GLN A 28 43.27 -2.96 12.05
C GLN A 28 43.46 -1.81 13.05
N THR A 29 44.08 -2.20 14.15
CA THR A 29 44.20 -1.61 15.50
C THR A 29 45.05 -0.34 15.54
N GLU A 30 44.71 0.57 16.45
CA GLU A 30 45.51 1.77 16.80
C GLU A 30 46.64 1.43 17.77
N GLU A 31 47.87 1.87 17.46
CA GLU A 31 48.90 2.27 18.44
C GLU A 31 49.92 3.26 17.81
N THR A 32 49.82 4.51 18.26
CA THR A 32 50.87 5.42 18.80
C THR A 32 52.20 5.74 18.04
N VAL A 33 52.32 7.01 17.58
CA VAL A 33 53.46 8.00 17.67
C VAL A 33 54.88 7.55 17.20
N THR A 34 55.61 8.17 16.26
CA THR A 34 56.23 9.54 16.25
C THR A 34 57.00 9.83 14.92
N ASN A 35 56.97 11.08 14.47
CA ASN A 35 58.01 11.92 13.80
C ASN A 35 58.95 11.45 12.64
N LYS A 36 59.03 12.39 11.68
CA LYS A 36 60.19 12.96 10.94
C LYS A 36 60.59 12.45 9.53
N THR A 37 60.38 13.38 8.59
CA THR A 37 61.24 13.89 7.48
C THR A 37 61.66 12.99 6.30
N SER A 38 61.28 13.47 5.11
CA SER A 38 61.97 13.45 3.80
C SER A 38 62.52 12.13 3.26
N ASP A 39 61.95 11.62 2.16
CA ASP A 39 62.69 11.67 0.88
C ASP A 39 61.82 11.37 -0.35
N ILE A 40 62.30 11.93 -1.45
CA ILE A 40 61.75 11.97 -2.80
C ILE A 40 61.94 10.60 -3.47
N PHE A 41 60.86 9.93 -3.89
CA PHE A 41 60.92 8.95 -4.98
C PHE A 41 59.60 8.87 -5.76
N SER A 42 59.72 9.17 -7.05
CA SER A 42 58.68 9.12 -8.08
C SER A 42 58.07 7.72 -8.19
N THR A 43 56.77 7.62 -7.95
CA THR A 43 55.97 6.41 -8.22
C THR A 43 55.37 6.51 -9.62
N PRO A 44 55.38 5.43 -10.42
CA PRO A 44 54.80 5.44 -11.76
C PRO A 44 53.28 5.53 -11.66
N ILE A 45 52.70 6.46 -12.43
CA ILE A 45 51.25 6.58 -12.63
C ILE A 45 50.78 5.32 -13.35
N SER A 46 50.31 4.33 -12.57
CA SER A 46 49.58 3.20 -13.09
C SER A 46 48.15 3.68 -13.36
N ASN A 47 47.90 4.08 -14.61
CA ASN A 47 46.56 4.22 -15.16
C ASN A 47 45.90 2.83 -15.20
N LYS A 48 45.44 2.35 -14.05
CA LYS A 48 44.40 1.34 -14.01
C LYS A 48 43.10 2.07 -14.28
N ASP A 49 42.76 2.17 -15.57
CA ASP A 49 41.40 2.39 -16.02
C ASP A 49 40.53 1.32 -15.37
N THR A 50 39.97 1.68 -14.22
CA THR A 50 38.92 0.91 -13.58
C THR A 50 37.73 1.11 -14.51
N VAL A 51 37.49 0.14 -15.38
CA VAL A 51 36.27 0.02 -16.17
C VAL A 51 35.12 0.02 -15.16
N ARG A 52 34.59 1.21 -14.92
CA ARG A 52 33.49 1.47 -14.01
C ARG A 52 32.29 0.80 -14.66
N LYS A 53 31.98 -0.42 -14.24
CA LYS A 53 30.75 -1.13 -14.65
C LYS A 53 29.60 -0.17 -14.37
N GLN A 54 29.08 0.44 -15.43
CA GLN A 54 27.85 1.22 -15.34
C GLN A 54 26.76 0.20 -14.97
N THR A 55 26.35 0.20 -13.72
CA THR A 55 25.14 -0.49 -13.30
C THR A 55 23.98 0.08 -14.10
N ALA A 56 23.30 -0.78 -14.85
CA ALA A 56 22.10 -0.39 -15.58
C ALA A 56 21.15 0.35 -14.64
N LYS A 57 20.67 1.51 -15.09
CA LYS A 57 19.73 2.31 -14.32
C LYS A 57 18.41 1.53 -14.23
N ASN A 58 17.79 1.52 -13.06
CA ASN A 58 16.45 0.95 -12.88
C ASN A 58 15.41 1.98 -13.29
N ALA A 59 14.33 1.49 -13.91
CA ALA A 59 13.18 2.32 -14.23
C ALA A 59 12.54 2.87 -12.94
N THR A 60 11.92 4.04 -13.04
CA THR A 60 11.24 4.74 -11.96
C THR A 60 9.86 5.20 -12.42
N VAL A 61 8.92 5.36 -11.48
CA VAL A 61 7.55 5.85 -11.76
C VAL A 61 7.51 7.25 -12.40
N ARG A 62 8.64 7.96 -12.41
CA ARG A 62 8.85 9.28 -13.02
C ARG A 62 9.31 9.22 -14.47
N ASP A 63 9.68 8.06 -14.97
CA ASP A 63 10.08 7.91 -16.36
C ASP A 63 8.87 8.16 -17.26
N VAL A 64 9.10 8.90 -18.35
CA VAL A 64 8.03 9.40 -19.22
C VAL A 64 7.25 8.25 -19.87
N ASP A 65 7.96 7.17 -20.17
CA ASP A 65 7.54 5.93 -20.82
C ASP A 65 7.29 4.78 -19.81
N PHE A 66 7.14 5.09 -18.52
CA PHE A 66 6.98 4.07 -17.48
C PHE A 66 5.74 3.20 -17.71
N GLU A 67 4.65 3.78 -18.22
CA GLU A 67 3.44 3.02 -18.53
C GLU A 67 3.68 2.03 -19.68
N GLU A 68 4.27 2.50 -20.79
CA GLU A 68 4.56 1.65 -21.95
C GLU A 68 5.63 0.59 -21.67
N THR A 69 6.63 0.91 -20.86
CA THR A 69 7.76 0.00 -20.61
C THR A 69 7.54 -0.91 -19.39
N GLN A 70 6.79 -0.47 -18.38
CA GLN A 70 6.67 -1.24 -17.12
C GLN A 70 5.25 -1.76 -16.85
N LEU A 71 4.22 -0.96 -17.11
CA LEU A 71 2.84 -1.33 -16.76
C LEU A 71 2.19 -2.19 -17.86
N ILE A 72 2.19 -1.72 -19.12
CA ILE A 72 1.58 -2.43 -20.26
C ILE A 72 2.18 -3.84 -20.45
N PRO A 73 3.50 -4.06 -20.37
CA PRO A 73 4.08 -5.40 -20.51
C PRO A 73 3.69 -6.38 -19.40
N ARG A 74 3.14 -5.86 -18.28
CA ARG A 74 2.58 -6.65 -17.16
C ARG A 74 1.06 -6.83 -17.28
N GLY A 75 0.49 -6.46 -18.42
CA GLY A 75 -0.93 -6.55 -18.71
C GLY A 75 -1.78 -5.53 -17.96
N VAL A 76 -1.19 -4.43 -17.46
CA VAL A 76 -1.97 -3.36 -16.84
C VAL A 76 -2.73 -2.60 -17.91
N GLU A 77 -4.01 -2.38 -17.66
CA GLU A 77 -4.89 -1.60 -18.51
C GLU A 77 -5.63 -0.56 -17.67
N ILE A 78 -5.35 0.71 -17.91
CA ILE A 78 -6.00 1.82 -17.20
C ILE A 78 -7.19 2.28 -18.05
N LEU A 79 -8.40 2.00 -17.59
CA LEU A 79 -9.61 2.37 -18.33
C LEU A 79 -9.89 3.87 -18.19
N ASN A 80 -10.25 4.48 -19.32
CA ASN A 80 -10.58 5.88 -19.37
C ASN A 80 -11.92 6.16 -18.65
N PRO A 81 -12.04 7.34 -18.01
CA PRO A 81 -13.14 7.67 -17.10
C PRO A 81 -14.54 7.74 -17.72
N HIS A 82 -14.68 7.65 -19.04
CA HIS A 82 -15.97 7.74 -19.73
C HIS A 82 -16.78 6.44 -19.73
N GLN A 83 -16.25 5.33 -19.21
CA GLN A 83 -16.83 4.00 -19.41
C GLN A 83 -17.67 3.46 -18.24
N SER A 84 -17.71 4.12 -17.07
CA SER A 84 -18.53 3.65 -15.95
C SER A 84 -18.70 4.76 -14.91
N ILE A 85 -19.88 5.37 -14.85
CA ILE A 85 -20.27 6.20 -13.71
C ILE A 85 -20.84 5.25 -12.66
N VAL A 86 -20.11 5.08 -11.57
CA VAL A 86 -20.60 4.35 -10.40
C VAL A 86 -21.50 5.29 -9.59
N THR A 87 -22.68 4.83 -9.19
CA THR A 87 -23.67 5.63 -8.43
C THR A 87 -23.38 5.64 -6.92
N GLY A 88 -22.15 5.99 -6.53
CA GLY A 88 -21.72 6.07 -5.14
C GLY A 88 -21.27 4.74 -4.51
N ALA A 89 -20.60 4.84 -3.36
CA ALA A 89 -19.95 3.71 -2.68
C ALA A 89 -20.95 2.60 -2.28
N HIS A 90 -22.05 2.96 -1.63
CA HIS A 90 -23.06 1.98 -1.17
C HIS A 90 -23.65 1.15 -2.32
N ALA A 91 -24.03 1.82 -3.42
CA ALA A 91 -24.56 1.14 -4.60
C ALA A 91 -23.52 0.20 -5.24
N TYR A 92 -22.25 0.61 -5.27
CA TYR A 92 -21.16 -0.22 -5.77
C TYR A 92 -20.95 -1.50 -4.96
N PHE A 93 -20.96 -1.38 -3.63
CA PHE A 93 -20.81 -2.53 -2.73
C PHE A 93 -22.11 -3.31 -2.53
N GLY A 94 -23.25 -2.77 -2.95
CA GLY A 94 -24.58 -3.34 -2.68
C GLY A 94 -24.87 -3.36 -1.18
N SER A 95 -24.41 -2.34 -0.43
CA SER A 95 -24.61 -2.22 1.01
C SER A 95 -25.75 -1.26 1.35
N ASP A 96 -26.31 -1.44 2.55
CA ASP A 96 -27.27 -0.49 3.10
C ASP A 96 -26.60 0.84 3.45
N THR A 97 -27.37 1.92 3.40
CA THR A 97 -26.93 3.25 3.84
C THR A 97 -27.23 3.44 5.34
N PRO A 98 -26.39 4.16 6.09
CA PRO A 98 -26.70 4.51 7.47
C PRO A 98 -28.02 5.31 7.52
N PRO A 99 -28.95 4.98 8.45
CA PRO A 99 -30.25 5.66 8.55
C PRO A 99 -30.11 7.13 8.97
N ASP A 100 -29.05 7.45 9.73
CA ASP A 100 -28.68 8.79 10.16
C ASP A 100 -27.18 8.99 9.88
N PRO A 101 -26.77 10.01 9.09
CA PRO A 101 -25.36 10.32 8.86
C PRO A 101 -24.55 10.59 10.14
N ALA A 102 -25.20 11.01 11.23
CA ALA A 102 -24.58 11.21 12.53
C ALA A 102 -24.24 9.90 13.26
N GLN A 103 -24.88 8.79 12.87
CA GLN A 103 -24.66 7.45 13.43
C GLN A 103 -23.87 6.56 12.47
N SER A 104 -23.15 7.14 11.50
CA SER A 104 -22.46 6.35 10.47
C SER A 104 -21.43 5.41 11.07
N ARG A 105 -20.69 5.84 12.10
CA ARG A 105 -19.68 5.00 12.78
C ARG A 105 -20.32 3.79 13.44
N GLU A 106 -21.37 4.02 14.20
CA GLU A 106 -22.14 2.98 14.90
C GLU A 106 -22.78 2.02 13.91
N PHE A 107 -23.29 2.53 12.79
CA PHE A 107 -23.81 1.73 11.69
C PHE A 107 -22.74 0.77 11.14
N TYR A 108 -21.59 1.29 10.67
CA TYR A 108 -20.53 0.44 10.12
C TYR A 108 -20.00 -0.56 11.15
N LEU A 109 -19.83 -0.12 12.39
CA LEU A 109 -19.41 -0.99 13.50
C LEU A 109 -20.40 -2.15 13.67
N SER A 110 -21.71 -1.87 13.70
CA SER A 110 -22.75 -2.89 13.86
C SER A 110 -22.76 -3.89 12.70
N VAL A 111 -22.54 -3.44 11.46
CA VAL A 111 -22.46 -4.30 10.27
C VAL A 111 -21.26 -5.24 10.38
N VAL A 112 -20.10 -4.71 10.78
CA VAL A 112 -18.88 -5.51 10.96
C VAL A 112 -19.07 -6.51 12.10
N GLN A 113 -19.60 -6.08 13.26
CA GLN A 113 -19.91 -6.97 14.37
C GLN A 113 -20.86 -8.10 13.96
N THR A 114 -21.91 -7.79 13.21
CA THR A 114 -22.91 -8.77 12.75
C THR A 114 -22.31 -9.76 11.75
N ALA A 115 -21.55 -9.28 10.76
CA ALA A 115 -20.89 -10.14 9.77
C ALA A 115 -19.91 -11.15 10.40
N LEU A 116 -19.53 -10.92 11.65
CA LEU A 116 -18.48 -11.62 12.35
C LEU A 116 -18.96 -12.31 13.64
N ALA A 117 -20.26 -12.26 13.91
CA ALA A 117 -20.88 -12.92 15.05
C ALA A 117 -20.56 -14.43 15.02
N GLY A 118 -20.11 -14.96 16.16
CA GLY A 118 -19.71 -16.37 16.27
C GLY A 118 -18.41 -16.73 15.54
N ARG A 119 -17.51 -15.76 15.31
CA ARG A 119 -16.16 -16.06 14.79
C ARG A 119 -15.02 -15.51 15.65
N ALA A 120 -15.27 -14.57 16.55
CA ALA A 120 -14.32 -14.18 17.61
C ALA A 120 -15.01 -13.28 18.66
N GLU A 121 -14.43 -13.24 19.85
CA GLU A 121 -14.64 -12.18 20.84
C GLU A 121 -13.91 -10.93 20.29
N ARG A 122 -14.64 -10.01 19.62
CA ARG A 122 -14.02 -8.94 18.83
C ARG A 122 -14.22 -7.57 19.45
N ASP A 123 -13.14 -6.93 19.85
CA ASP A 123 -13.09 -5.47 19.92
C ASP A 123 -12.70 -4.93 18.53
N ILE A 124 -13.68 -4.42 17.79
CA ILE A 124 -13.42 -3.76 16.51
C ILE A 124 -13.10 -2.31 16.81
N ASP A 125 -11.97 -1.84 16.31
CA ASP A 125 -11.68 -0.42 16.39
C ASP A 125 -12.62 0.39 15.50
N SER A 126 -13.55 1.09 16.14
CA SER A 126 -14.47 2.00 15.47
C SER A 126 -13.79 3.27 14.94
N SER A 127 -12.55 3.57 15.37
CA SER A 127 -11.84 4.80 14.97
C SER A 127 -11.50 4.86 13.49
N ILE A 128 -11.45 3.70 12.81
CA ILE A 128 -11.24 3.62 11.36
C ILE A 128 -12.45 4.09 10.55
N PHE A 129 -13.65 4.05 11.14
CA PHE A 129 -14.85 4.56 10.50
C PHE A 129 -14.99 6.06 10.74
N LEU A 130 -15.28 6.78 9.68
CA LEU A 130 -15.40 8.23 9.67
C LEU A 130 -16.87 8.64 9.90
N PRO A 131 -17.09 9.71 10.68
CA PRO A 131 -18.42 10.27 10.82
C PRO A 131 -18.81 10.98 9.53
N THR A 132 -20.06 10.85 9.11
CA THR A 132 -20.60 11.51 7.91
C THR A 132 -21.55 12.66 8.24
N ASP A 133 -21.46 13.18 9.46
CA ASP A 133 -22.33 14.27 9.91
C ASP A 133 -21.88 15.64 9.37
N ALA A 134 -22.83 16.58 9.34
CA ALA A 134 -22.62 17.90 8.79
C ALA A 134 -21.49 18.69 9.48
N ASN A 135 -21.22 18.48 10.77
CA ASN A 135 -20.15 19.20 11.47
C ASN A 135 -18.79 18.69 11.01
N PHE A 136 -18.62 17.38 10.90
CA PHE A 136 -17.38 16.80 10.39
C PHE A 136 -17.11 17.21 8.94
N ILE A 137 -18.12 17.13 8.06
CA ILE A 137 -18.02 17.55 6.66
C ILE A 137 -17.58 19.03 6.55
N LYS A 138 -18.22 19.92 7.33
CA LYS A 138 -17.85 21.34 7.37
C LYS A 138 -16.44 21.56 7.90
N SER A 139 -15.98 20.74 8.84
CA SER A 139 -14.61 20.78 9.38
C SER A 139 -13.59 20.43 8.29
N VAL A 140 -13.79 19.31 7.59
CA VAL A 140 -12.93 18.88 6.46
C VAL A 140 -12.89 19.95 5.38
N ARG A 141 -14.06 20.44 4.93
CA ARG A 141 -14.16 21.51 3.93
C ARG A 141 -13.39 22.76 4.33
N ARG A 142 -13.56 23.20 5.58
CA ARG A 142 -12.89 24.39 6.11
C ARG A 142 -11.38 24.21 6.15
N ALA A 143 -10.90 23.04 6.56
CA ALA A 143 -9.47 22.75 6.63
C ALA A 143 -8.83 22.74 5.24
N TYR A 144 -9.39 21.99 4.29
CA TYR A 144 -8.87 21.94 2.91
C TYR A 144 -8.93 23.29 2.21
N ARG A 145 -10.01 24.05 2.38
CA ARG A 145 -10.11 25.42 1.86
C ARG A 145 -9.00 26.31 2.41
N ARG A 146 -8.81 26.34 3.73
CA ARG A 146 -7.75 27.16 4.36
C ARG A 146 -6.36 26.73 3.90
N MET A 147 -6.07 25.44 3.84
CA MET A 147 -4.80 24.93 3.34
C MET A 147 -4.55 25.36 1.89
N GLY A 148 -5.58 25.33 1.05
CA GLY A 148 -5.54 25.82 -0.33
C GLY A 148 -5.29 27.33 -0.43
N ASP A 149 -6.05 28.13 0.32
CA ASP A 149 -5.96 29.61 0.34
C ASP A 149 -4.58 30.10 0.83
N GLU A 150 -3.98 29.38 1.78
CA GLU A 150 -2.67 29.68 2.37
C GLU A 150 -1.49 29.05 1.59
N TYR A 151 -1.76 28.34 0.49
CA TYR A 151 -0.75 27.67 -0.34
C TYR A 151 0.20 26.77 0.46
N VAL A 152 -0.32 26.03 1.45
CA VAL A 152 0.51 25.16 2.29
C VAL A 152 1.13 24.01 1.48
N SER A 153 2.18 23.41 2.03
CA SER A 153 2.90 22.31 1.37
C SER A 153 2.11 21.00 1.33
N GLU A 154 2.52 20.06 0.46
CA GLU A 154 1.99 18.67 0.39
C GLU A 154 1.91 18.00 1.75
N ALA A 155 2.96 18.19 2.54
CA ALA A 155 3.12 17.54 3.82
C ALA A 155 2.00 17.94 4.78
N GLU A 156 1.52 19.19 4.72
CA GLU A 156 0.42 19.66 5.57
C GLU A 156 -0.91 19.00 5.18
N PHE A 157 -1.21 18.92 3.88
CA PHE A 157 -2.39 18.19 3.38
C PHE A 157 -2.35 16.71 3.79
N LYS A 158 -1.18 16.08 3.63
CA LYS A 158 -0.95 14.66 3.99
C LYS A 158 -1.08 14.43 5.49
N VAL A 159 -0.51 15.30 6.33
CA VAL A 159 -0.65 15.24 7.80
C VAL A 159 -2.11 15.40 8.22
N PHE A 160 -2.82 16.39 7.67
CA PHE A 160 -4.24 16.58 7.96
C PHE A 160 -5.06 15.34 7.59
N ALA A 161 -4.87 14.82 6.38
CA ALA A 161 -5.59 13.66 5.89
C ALA A 161 -5.31 12.41 6.74
N TRP A 162 -4.07 12.17 7.13
CA TRP A 162 -3.71 11.06 8.02
C TRP A 162 -4.31 11.17 9.42
N GLN A 163 -4.49 12.38 9.94
CA GLN A 163 -5.06 12.58 11.27
C GLN A 163 -6.59 12.48 11.26
N ASN A 164 -7.25 12.84 10.15
CA ASN A 164 -8.70 13.04 10.12
C ASN A 164 -9.44 12.09 9.18
N LEU A 165 -8.83 11.64 8.09
CA LEU A 165 -9.48 10.83 7.04
C LEU A 165 -8.94 9.40 6.98
N PHE A 166 -7.64 9.22 7.12
CA PHE A 166 -6.99 7.91 7.02
C PHE A 166 -6.47 7.49 8.37
N ILE A 167 -7.40 7.41 9.33
CA ILE A 167 -7.11 7.01 10.70
C ILE A 167 -6.78 5.51 10.68
N GLY A 168 -5.67 5.13 11.32
CA GLY A 168 -5.32 3.73 11.47
C GLY A 168 -4.61 3.49 12.77
N GLN A 169 -4.73 2.27 13.29
CA GLN A 169 -4.15 1.93 14.56
C GLN A 169 -2.64 1.74 14.50
N HIS A 170 -1.98 2.32 15.50
CA HIS A 170 -0.63 1.92 15.93
C HIS A 170 -0.67 1.02 17.17
N VAL A 171 -1.86 0.77 17.74
CA VAL A 171 -2.06 0.00 18.99
C VAL A 171 -1.74 -1.50 18.83
N VAL A 172 -1.52 -1.97 17.59
CA VAL A 172 -1.04 -3.33 17.29
C VAL A 172 0.37 -3.62 17.82
N LEU A 173 1.04 -2.62 18.41
CA LEU A 173 2.32 -2.79 19.13
C LEU A 173 2.19 -3.53 20.47
N MET A 174 0.99 -3.73 21.02
CA MET A 174 0.82 -4.48 22.25
C MET A 174 0.73 -5.99 21.95
N ASP A 175 1.64 -6.76 22.55
CA ASP A 175 1.66 -8.24 22.58
C ASP A 175 0.45 -8.73 23.39
N ASP A 176 -0.71 -8.67 22.74
CA ASP A 176 -1.95 -9.19 23.27
C ASP A 176 -2.31 -10.47 22.50
N THR A 177 -2.69 -11.49 23.27
CA THR A 177 -3.20 -12.77 22.79
C THR A 177 -4.59 -12.66 22.16
N GLU A 178 -5.35 -11.61 22.47
CA GLU A 178 -6.71 -11.45 21.99
C GLU A 178 -6.80 -11.34 20.46
N ARG A 179 -7.90 -11.87 19.93
CA ARG A 179 -8.20 -11.87 18.51
C ARG A 179 -8.90 -10.57 18.14
N GLN A 180 -8.13 -9.64 17.60
CA GLN A 180 -8.64 -8.34 17.19
C GLN A 180 -8.76 -8.24 15.67
N LEU A 181 -9.93 -7.83 15.20
CA LEU A 181 -10.09 -7.42 13.83
C LEU A 181 -9.65 -5.96 13.71
N CYS A 182 -8.46 -5.77 13.13
CA CYS A 182 -7.89 -4.44 12.98
C CYS A 182 -7.23 -4.31 11.60
N ALA A 183 -7.49 -3.16 10.98
CA ALA A 183 -6.71 -2.70 9.85
C ALA A 183 -5.61 -1.76 10.34
N VAL A 184 -4.38 -2.07 9.92
CA VAL A 184 -3.18 -1.35 10.33
C VAL A 184 -2.78 -0.44 9.19
N ARG A 185 -2.64 0.84 9.52
CA ARG A 185 -2.09 1.81 8.57
C ARG A 185 -0.57 1.78 8.62
N LEU A 186 0.04 1.37 7.52
CA LEU A 186 1.48 1.51 7.31
C LEU A 186 1.74 2.79 6.49
N VAL A 187 2.73 3.56 6.90
CA VAL A 187 3.16 4.79 6.23
C VAL A 187 4.47 4.52 5.52
N GLU A 188 4.54 4.84 4.22
CA GLU A 188 5.75 4.76 3.39
C GLU A 188 6.47 3.39 3.43
N ILE A 189 5.70 2.31 3.64
CA ILE A 189 6.25 0.95 3.69
C ILE A 189 6.75 0.54 2.29
N SER A 190 7.99 0.05 2.21
CA SER A 190 8.54 -0.43 0.93
C SER A 190 7.83 -1.71 0.50
N LEU A 191 7.35 -1.70 -0.75
CA LEU A 191 6.75 -2.82 -1.45
C LEU A 191 7.79 -3.62 -2.26
N LYS A 192 9.08 -3.34 -2.07
CA LYS A 192 10.15 -4.06 -2.76
C LYS A 192 9.95 -5.58 -2.62
N PRO A 193 9.98 -6.33 -3.73
CA PRO A 193 9.99 -7.78 -3.72
C PRO A 193 11.11 -8.30 -2.83
N CYS A 194 10.79 -9.32 -2.05
CA CYS A 194 11.71 -9.89 -1.08
C CYS A 194 11.64 -11.41 -1.14
N GLU A 195 12.77 -12.02 -1.47
CA GLU A 195 12.97 -13.45 -1.34
C GLU A 195 13.12 -13.79 0.13
N SER A 196 12.37 -14.79 0.59
CA SER A 196 12.52 -15.37 1.92
C SER A 196 13.02 -16.79 1.75
N TYR A 197 14.14 -17.12 2.38
CA TYR A 197 14.72 -18.47 2.31
C TYR A 197 13.82 -19.54 2.93
N ASN A 198 12.96 -19.16 3.89
CA ASN A 198 12.17 -20.08 4.71
C ASN A 198 10.68 -19.68 4.81
N GLY A 199 10.17 -18.87 3.88
CA GLY A 199 8.78 -18.43 3.95
C GLY A 199 8.23 -17.87 2.64
N PRO A 200 6.94 -17.49 2.63
CA PRO A 200 6.27 -16.92 1.49
C PRO A 200 6.98 -15.64 1.03
N MET A 201 7.19 -15.56 -0.28
CA MET A 201 7.86 -14.42 -0.90
C MET A 201 6.86 -13.30 -1.18
N TRP A 202 7.37 -12.07 -1.22
CA TRP A 202 6.63 -10.94 -1.80
C TRP A 202 7.10 -10.78 -3.24
N PHE A 203 6.25 -11.14 -4.19
CA PHE A 203 6.62 -11.28 -5.59
C PHE A 203 6.47 -9.97 -6.37
N ALA A 204 7.37 -9.78 -7.34
CA ALA A 204 7.16 -8.80 -8.40
C ALA A 204 6.09 -9.33 -9.37
N PRO A 205 5.14 -8.50 -9.82
CA PRO A 205 4.23 -8.83 -10.91
C PRO A 205 5.02 -9.18 -12.19
N PRO A 206 4.70 -10.31 -12.84
CA PRO A 206 5.48 -10.84 -13.95
C PRO A 206 5.28 -10.02 -15.22
N LEU A 207 6.31 -10.00 -16.07
CA LEU A 207 6.17 -9.59 -17.47
C LEU A 207 5.42 -10.69 -18.22
N LEU A 208 4.36 -10.32 -18.94
CA LEU A 208 3.55 -11.26 -19.72
C LEU A 208 4.12 -11.49 -21.12
N SER A 209 4.88 -10.51 -21.63
CA SER A 209 5.57 -10.61 -22.92
C SER A 209 7.05 -10.89 -22.71
N SER A 210 7.47 -12.13 -22.95
CA SER A 210 8.88 -12.56 -22.82
C SER A 210 9.78 -12.02 -23.95
N ASN A 211 9.19 -11.71 -25.11
CA ASN A 211 9.97 -11.47 -26.33
C ASN A 211 10.70 -10.12 -26.36
N GLN A 212 10.32 -9.17 -25.51
CA GLN A 212 10.94 -7.85 -25.41
C GLN A 212 10.90 -7.38 -23.95
N PRO A 213 11.85 -7.81 -23.10
CA PRO A 213 11.94 -7.27 -21.76
C PRO A 213 12.22 -5.76 -21.84
N PRO A 214 11.73 -4.96 -20.87
CA PRO A 214 11.99 -3.54 -20.87
C PRO A 214 13.49 -3.26 -20.79
N PRO A 215 13.98 -2.17 -21.42
CA PRO A 215 15.39 -1.81 -21.40
C PRO A 215 15.94 -1.64 -19.98
N GLU A 216 15.12 -1.07 -19.09
CA GLU A 216 15.43 -0.87 -17.68
C GLU A 216 14.45 -1.67 -16.81
N PRO A 217 14.93 -2.55 -15.91
CA PRO A 217 14.03 -3.29 -15.03
C PRO A 217 13.44 -2.37 -13.95
N PHE A 218 12.16 -2.53 -13.68
CA PHE A 218 11.52 -1.91 -12.52
C PHE A 218 11.55 -2.85 -11.31
N GLY A 219 12.27 -2.46 -10.27
CA GLY A 219 12.46 -3.27 -9.06
C GLY A 219 11.29 -3.23 -8.07
N PHE A 220 10.18 -2.55 -8.37
CA PHE A 220 9.05 -2.35 -7.45
C PHE A 220 9.45 -1.83 -6.05
N ASP A 221 10.57 -1.11 -5.96
CA ASP A 221 10.98 -0.42 -4.73
C ASP A 221 10.22 0.90 -4.63
N ILE A 222 8.93 0.78 -4.32
CA ILE A 222 8.00 1.89 -4.13
C ILE A 222 7.47 1.86 -2.70
N SER A 223 7.17 3.05 -2.20
CA SER A 223 6.62 3.28 -0.87
C SER A 223 5.40 4.17 -1.03
N PRO A 224 4.18 3.61 -1.10
CA PRO A 224 2.99 4.44 -1.09
C PRO A 224 2.93 5.28 0.16
N ASP A 225 2.39 6.48 0.05
CA ASP A 225 2.31 7.37 1.22
C ASP A 225 1.62 6.68 2.38
N SER A 226 0.53 5.96 2.11
CA SER A 226 -0.10 5.10 3.10
C SER A 226 -0.72 3.85 2.49
N GLN A 227 -0.78 2.78 3.27
CA GLN A 227 -1.54 1.59 2.93
C GLN A 227 -2.24 1.03 4.17
N PHE A 228 -3.42 0.45 3.97
CA PHE A 228 -4.12 -0.32 4.99
C PHE A 228 -3.93 -1.82 4.76
N TRP A 229 -3.42 -2.47 5.80
CA TRP A 229 -3.08 -3.88 5.84
C TRP A 229 -3.94 -4.59 6.88
N LEU A 230 -4.12 -5.90 6.72
CA LEU A 230 -4.75 -6.72 7.75
C LEU A 230 -3.73 -7.03 8.85
N SER A 231 -4.15 -6.97 10.12
CA SER A 231 -3.36 -7.46 11.24
C SER A 231 -3.45 -8.98 11.36
N SER A 232 -2.35 -9.67 11.66
CA SER A 232 -2.39 -11.12 12.01
C SER A 232 -3.27 -11.41 13.22
N LYS A 233 -3.63 -10.41 14.02
CA LYS A 233 -4.61 -10.54 15.10
C LYS A 233 -5.99 -10.98 14.60
N ILE A 234 -6.31 -10.81 13.31
CA ILE A 234 -7.53 -11.40 12.72
C ILE A 234 -7.50 -12.93 12.72
N ILE A 235 -6.31 -13.53 12.67
CA ILE A 235 -6.16 -14.97 12.63
C ILE A 235 -6.35 -15.55 14.03
N ASN A 236 -7.03 -16.70 14.11
CA ASN A 236 -7.24 -17.41 15.36
C ASN A 236 -5.88 -17.73 16.03
N ALA A 237 -5.82 -17.49 17.35
CA ALA A 237 -4.60 -17.57 18.14
C ALA A 237 -3.90 -18.94 18.05
N ASP A 238 -4.66 -20.03 17.90
CA ASP A 238 -4.13 -21.41 17.88
C ASP A 238 -3.15 -21.65 16.73
N TYR A 239 -3.39 -21.02 15.58
CA TYR A 239 -2.54 -21.16 14.40
C TYR A 239 -1.93 -19.84 13.91
N ARG A 240 -2.17 -18.72 14.59
CA ARG A 240 -1.57 -17.41 14.29
C ARG A 240 -0.04 -17.47 14.20
N ARG A 241 0.61 -18.27 15.06
CA ARG A 241 2.07 -18.46 15.05
C ARG A 241 2.62 -19.02 13.73
N TYR A 242 1.78 -19.67 12.93
CA TYR A 242 2.15 -20.24 11.63
C TYR A 242 1.80 -19.33 10.46
N ILE A 243 1.23 -18.14 10.67
CA ILE A 243 0.84 -17.26 9.57
C ILE A 243 2.00 -16.97 8.60
N LYS A 244 3.22 -16.82 9.14
CA LYS A 244 4.43 -16.54 8.35
C LYS A 244 4.89 -17.70 7.47
N SER A 245 4.34 -18.90 7.62
CA SER A 245 4.58 -20.00 6.67
C SER A 245 3.56 -20.02 5.53
N ALA A 246 2.45 -19.28 5.64
CA ALA A 246 1.37 -19.26 4.65
C ALA A 246 1.28 -17.94 3.87
N VAL A 247 1.57 -16.80 4.49
CA VAL A 247 1.56 -15.49 3.81
C VAL A 247 2.76 -14.64 4.18
N HIS A 248 3.19 -13.78 3.25
CA HIS A 248 4.23 -12.80 3.51
C HIS A 248 3.70 -11.73 4.48
N CYS A 249 4.41 -11.53 5.59
CA CYS A 249 4.08 -10.51 6.56
C CYS A 249 5.10 -9.36 6.53
N LYS A 250 4.58 -8.13 6.59
CA LYS A 250 5.31 -6.88 6.82
C LYS A 250 5.42 -6.60 8.34
N PRO A 251 6.04 -5.48 8.77
CA PRO A 251 6.13 -5.14 10.19
C PRO A 251 4.78 -5.23 10.93
N TRP A 252 4.85 -5.50 12.22
CA TRP A 252 3.68 -5.70 13.09
C TRP A 252 2.78 -6.87 12.66
N SER A 253 3.38 -7.86 11.99
CA SER A 253 2.69 -9.05 11.48
C SER A 253 1.48 -8.71 10.60
N THR A 254 1.62 -7.65 9.80
CA THR A 254 0.59 -7.22 8.86
C THR A 254 0.72 -7.94 7.53
N PHE A 255 -0.39 -8.19 6.85
CA PHE A 255 -0.42 -8.93 5.58
C PHE A 255 -1.55 -8.43 4.68
N CYS A 256 -1.50 -8.77 3.40
CA CYS A 256 -2.53 -8.51 2.39
C CYS A 256 -3.10 -7.06 2.44
N PRO A 257 -2.40 -6.08 1.87
CA PRO A 257 -2.92 -4.72 1.78
C PRO A 257 -4.15 -4.68 0.88
N TYR A 258 -5.15 -3.91 1.29
CA TYR A 258 -6.43 -3.84 0.57
C TYR A 258 -6.76 -2.42 0.07
N LEU A 259 -6.07 -1.41 0.61
CA LEU A 259 -6.19 -0.01 0.19
C LEU A 259 -4.80 0.65 0.17
N SER A 260 -4.44 1.29 -0.94
CA SER A 260 -3.27 2.16 -1.07
C SER A 260 -3.68 3.62 -1.26
N ILE A 261 -2.95 4.55 -0.66
CA ILE A 261 -3.20 5.98 -0.72
C ILE A 261 -1.94 6.70 -1.18
N GLU A 262 -2.09 7.60 -2.14
CA GLU A 262 -1.02 8.47 -2.64
C GLU A 262 -1.46 9.93 -2.59
N PHE A 263 -0.58 10.80 -2.09
CA PHE A 263 -0.74 12.23 -2.07
C PHE A 263 0.17 12.87 -3.12
N LYS A 264 -0.24 14.04 -3.64
CA LYS A 264 0.66 15.02 -4.26
C LYS A 264 0.20 16.46 -4.04
N ALA A 265 1.17 17.37 -3.99
CA ALA A 265 0.96 18.81 -3.89
C ALA A 265 0.87 19.53 -5.22
N THR A 266 1.43 18.99 -6.30
CA THR A 266 1.50 19.73 -7.57
C THR A 266 0.78 18.99 -8.68
N THR A 267 0.09 19.77 -9.52
CA THR A 267 -0.62 19.31 -10.72
C THR A 267 0.33 18.80 -11.82
N ASP A 268 1.62 19.08 -11.71
CA ASP A 268 2.54 19.05 -12.85
C ASP A 268 3.04 17.64 -13.20
N ASP A 269 2.79 16.63 -12.37
CA ASP A 269 2.99 15.24 -12.78
C ASP A 269 1.93 14.29 -12.24
N ARG A 270 0.65 14.55 -12.61
CA ARG A 270 -0.47 13.60 -12.44
C ARG A 270 -0.13 12.19 -12.90
N ARG A 271 0.68 12.07 -13.94
CA ARG A 271 1.16 10.79 -14.46
C ARG A 271 2.02 10.07 -13.42
N VAL A 272 2.92 10.74 -12.71
CA VAL A 272 3.70 10.11 -11.61
C VAL A 272 2.78 9.55 -10.53
N VAL A 273 1.74 10.28 -10.12
CA VAL A 273 0.79 9.80 -9.10
C VAL A 273 0.07 8.56 -9.57
N ARG A 274 -0.42 8.63 -10.81
CA ARG A 274 -1.10 7.51 -11.46
C ARG A 274 -0.17 6.30 -11.58
N ASN A 275 1.08 6.49 -12.00
CA ASN A 275 2.07 5.43 -12.13
C ASN A 275 2.43 4.81 -10.78
N GLN A 276 2.60 5.65 -9.75
CA GLN A 276 2.91 5.19 -8.40
C GLN A 276 1.74 4.39 -7.81
N MET A 277 0.51 4.90 -7.92
CA MET A 277 -0.70 4.21 -7.53
C MET A 277 -0.88 2.89 -8.31
N ALA A 278 -0.70 2.94 -9.64
CA ALA A 278 -0.81 1.76 -10.50
C ALA A 278 0.19 0.68 -10.10
N ALA A 279 1.45 1.04 -9.87
CA ALA A 279 2.48 0.11 -9.44
C ALA A 279 2.20 -0.47 -8.04
N ALA A 280 1.75 0.36 -7.09
CA ALA A 280 1.41 -0.03 -5.73
C ALA A 280 0.22 -0.99 -5.67
N GLY A 281 -0.85 -0.67 -6.40
CA GLY A 281 -2.03 -1.51 -6.50
C GLY A 281 -1.75 -2.81 -7.26
N LEU A 282 -0.94 -2.77 -8.33
CA LEU A 282 -0.55 -3.95 -9.10
C LEU A 282 0.21 -4.97 -8.23
N ILE A 283 1.25 -4.55 -7.51
CA ILE A 283 2.02 -5.48 -6.67
C ILE A 283 1.19 -6.02 -5.50
N SER A 284 0.35 -5.18 -4.91
CA SER A 284 -0.57 -5.59 -3.83
C SER A 284 -1.57 -6.63 -4.32
N LEU A 285 -2.23 -6.37 -5.45
CA LEU A 285 -3.21 -7.26 -6.07
C LEU A 285 -2.59 -8.59 -6.49
N PHE A 286 -1.40 -8.54 -7.12
CA PHE A 286 -0.72 -9.75 -7.57
C PHE A 286 -0.36 -10.67 -6.40
N ASN A 287 0.13 -10.13 -5.30
CA ASN A 287 0.45 -10.93 -4.11
C ASN A 287 -0.81 -11.48 -3.43
N ARG A 288 -1.94 -10.77 -3.49
CA ARG A 288 -3.24 -11.32 -3.08
C ARG A 288 -3.69 -12.48 -3.97
N TYR A 289 -3.48 -12.36 -5.29
CA TYR A 289 -3.74 -13.44 -6.25
C TYR A 289 -2.86 -14.66 -5.97
N GLN A 290 -1.56 -14.47 -5.69
CA GLN A 290 -0.65 -15.56 -5.32
C GLN A 290 -1.15 -16.31 -4.08
N LEU A 291 -1.53 -15.60 -3.02
CA LEU A 291 -2.14 -16.23 -1.84
C LEU A 291 -3.37 -17.08 -2.21
N LYS A 292 -4.21 -16.59 -3.14
CA LYS A 292 -5.40 -17.32 -3.58
C LYS A 292 -5.04 -18.60 -4.33
N LEU A 293 -4.04 -18.52 -5.20
CA LEU A 293 -3.52 -19.63 -6.00
C LEU A 293 -2.86 -20.70 -5.11
N ASP A 294 -2.07 -20.29 -4.12
CA ASP A 294 -1.43 -21.21 -3.17
C ASP A 294 -2.48 -21.97 -2.35
N ALA A 295 -3.61 -21.32 -2.02
CA ALA A 295 -4.71 -21.96 -1.32
C ALA A 295 -5.57 -22.87 -2.22
N ASN A 296 -5.65 -22.61 -3.53
CA ASN A 296 -6.59 -23.28 -4.43
C ASN A 296 -5.92 -23.68 -5.75
N ILE A 297 -5.81 -24.98 -5.99
CA ILE A 297 -5.22 -25.55 -7.21
C ILE A 297 -5.99 -25.13 -8.48
N GLN A 298 -7.30 -24.89 -8.36
CA GLN A 298 -8.14 -24.41 -9.46
C GLN A 298 -8.94 -23.19 -9.01
N LEU A 299 -8.72 -22.06 -9.67
CA LEU A 299 -9.38 -20.79 -9.36
C LEU A 299 -10.68 -20.66 -10.15
N THR A 300 -11.81 -20.53 -9.46
CA THR A 300 -13.08 -20.15 -10.08
C THR A 300 -13.23 -18.62 -10.16
N PRO A 301 -14.03 -18.09 -11.09
CA PRO A 301 -14.34 -16.66 -11.14
C PRO A 301 -14.89 -16.12 -9.82
N GLU A 302 -15.73 -16.90 -9.12
CA GLU A 302 -16.31 -16.54 -7.82
C GLU A 302 -15.24 -16.40 -6.74
N GLN A 303 -14.25 -17.29 -6.74
CA GLN A 303 -13.12 -17.22 -5.81
C GLN A 303 -12.25 -15.96 -6.04
N LEU A 304 -12.20 -15.47 -7.27
CA LEU A 304 -11.46 -14.26 -7.64
C LEU A 304 -12.22 -12.97 -7.35
N ARG A 305 -13.52 -13.03 -7.05
CA ARG A 305 -14.34 -11.85 -6.76
C ARG A 305 -13.78 -11.00 -5.62
N LEU A 306 -13.12 -11.63 -4.64
CA LEU A 306 -12.50 -10.96 -3.49
C LEU A 306 -11.02 -10.59 -3.73
N VAL A 307 -10.42 -11.02 -4.83
CA VAL A 307 -9.07 -10.64 -5.22
C VAL A 307 -9.17 -9.28 -5.90
N ARG A 308 -9.22 -8.23 -5.08
CA ARG A 308 -9.30 -6.83 -5.52
C ARG A 308 -8.40 -5.97 -4.64
N HIS A 309 -8.03 -4.81 -5.15
CA HIS A 309 -7.34 -3.79 -4.38
C HIS A 309 -7.92 -2.42 -4.71
N TYR A 310 -8.01 -1.55 -3.70
CA TYR A 310 -8.47 -0.18 -3.88
C TYR A 310 -7.30 0.79 -3.81
N GLY A 311 -7.35 1.81 -4.66
CA GLY A 311 -6.44 2.94 -4.62
C GLY A 311 -7.19 4.22 -4.33
N LEU A 312 -6.56 5.16 -3.63
CA LEU A 312 -7.08 6.50 -3.44
C LEU A 312 -5.97 7.52 -3.66
N THR A 313 -6.18 8.46 -4.57
CA THR A 313 -5.22 9.55 -4.81
C THR A 313 -5.79 10.86 -4.29
N MET A 314 -5.00 11.64 -3.58
CA MET A 314 -5.33 13.00 -3.16
C MET A 314 -4.33 14.00 -3.75
N GLU A 315 -4.78 14.78 -4.73
CA GLU A 315 -4.04 15.89 -5.33
C GLU A 315 -4.55 17.20 -4.72
N LYS A 316 -3.90 17.65 -3.64
CA LYS A 316 -4.42 18.72 -2.76
C LYS A 316 -5.85 18.43 -2.31
N GLU A 317 -6.83 19.24 -2.70
CA GLU A 317 -8.25 19.06 -2.43
C GLU A 317 -8.94 18.04 -3.34
N VAL A 318 -8.35 17.66 -4.48
CA VAL A 318 -8.99 16.73 -5.42
C VAL A 318 -8.71 15.30 -5.01
N TRP A 319 -9.74 14.47 -4.94
CA TRP A 319 -9.61 13.05 -4.61
C TRP A 319 -10.12 12.17 -5.76
N THR A 320 -9.57 10.96 -5.86
CA THR A 320 -10.04 9.95 -6.83
C THR A 320 -9.89 8.55 -6.24
N VAL A 321 -10.94 7.75 -6.37
CA VAL A 321 -10.98 6.34 -5.97
C VAL A 321 -10.78 5.44 -7.18
N TRP A 322 -9.91 4.46 -7.02
CA TRP A 322 -9.48 3.51 -8.04
C TRP A 322 -9.77 2.07 -7.61
N LEU A 323 -10.18 1.25 -8.55
CA LEU A 323 -10.32 -0.20 -8.38
C LEU A 323 -9.30 -0.93 -9.25
N PHE A 324 -8.67 -1.93 -8.66
CA PHE A 324 -7.79 -2.87 -9.34
C PHE A 324 -8.46 -4.25 -9.37
N ASP A 325 -8.83 -4.72 -10.55
CA ASP A 325 -9.36 -6.07 -10.77
C ASP A 325 -8.36 -6.92 -11.54
N PRO A 326 -8.16 -8.20 -11.17
CA PRO A 326 -7.25 -9.09 -11.85
C PRO A 326 -7.80 -9.45 -13.24
N LYS A 327 -6.94 -9.47 -14.24
CA LYS A 327 -7.23 -10.08 -15.53
C LYS A 327 -6.70 -11.50 -15.49
N ILE A 328 -7.58 -12.48 -15.73
CA ILE A 328 -7.23 -13.89 -15.77
C ILE A 328 -7.50 -14.44 -17.15
N HIS A 329 -6.50 -15.11 -17.73
CA HIS A 329 -6.61 -15.77 -19.03
C HIS A 329 -6.20 -17.23 -18.88
N ASN A 330 -7.07 -18.16 -19.26
CA ASN A 330 -6.86 -19.60 -19.12
C ASN A 330 -6.44 -20.03 -17.69
N GLY A 331 -7.03 -19.41 -16.67
CA GLY A 331 -6.74 -19.69 -15.27
C GLY A 331 -5.42 -19.11 -14.75
N ALA A 332 -4.68 -18.35 -15.57
CA ALA A 332 -3.41 -17.72 -15.20
C ALA A 332 -3.52 -16.19 -15.15
N TRP A 333 -2.62 -15.57 -14.37
CA TRP A 333 -2.49 -14.13 -14.28
C TRP A 333 -2.17 -13.50 -15.65
N ALA A 334 -2.97 -12.52 -16.04
CA ALA A 334 -2.85 -11.76 -17.28
C ALA A 334 -2.84 -10.24 -17.03
N GLY A 335 -2.41 -9.82 -15.84
CA GLY A 335 -2.33 -8.42 -15.44
C GLY A 335 -3.55 -7.96 -14.66
N CYS A 336 -3.86 -6.67 -14.75
CA CYS A 336 -5.02 -6.10 -14.06
C CYS A 336 -5.67 -4.98 -14.88
N THR A 337 -6.92 -4.71 -14.55
CA THR A 337 -7.66 -3.54 -15.03
C THR A 337 -7.71 -2.53 -13.89
N ILE A 338 -7.35 -1.28 -14.18
CA ILE A 338 -7.43 -0.16 -13.24
C ILE A 338 -8.57 0.74 -13.70
N ARG A 339 -9.57 0.94 -12.83
CA ARG A 339 -10.77 1.70 -13.15
C ARG A 339 -10.96 2.83 -12.14
N ARG A 340 -11.29 4.01 -12.64
CA ARG A 340 -11.75 5.10 -11.77
C ARG A 340 -13.19 4.81 -11.35
N LEU A 341 -13.44 4.73 -10.05
CA LEU A 341 -14.79 4.55 -9.51
C LEU A 341 -15.49 5.89 -9.34
N GLU A 342 -14.82 6.84 -8.68
CA GLU A 342 -15.36 8.15 -8.39
C GLU A 342 -14.23 9.17 -8.18
N ALA A 343 -14.53 10.44 -8.38
CA ALA A 343 -13.63 11.55 -8.10
C ALA A 343 -14.43 12.78 -7.69
N GLY A 344 -13.83 13.64 -6.87
CA GLY A 344 -14.46 14.86 -6.39
C GLY A 344 -13.44 15.79 -5.74
N THR A 345 -13.94 16.79 -5.01
CA THR A 345 -13.11 17.75 -4.29
C THR A 345 -13.50 17.89 -2.81
N CYS A 346 -12.51 18.10 -1.94
CA CYS A 346 -12.70 18.48 -0.54
C CYS A 346 -13.17 19.93 -0.36
N LEU A 347 -13.61 20.62 -1.43
CA LEU A 347 -14.18 21.96 -1.40
C LEU A 347 -15.70 21.98 -1.49
N ASP A 348 -16.30 20.89 -1.98
CA ASP A 348 -17.74 20.67 -2.08
C ASP A 348 -18.21 19.69 -1.00
N GLU A 349 -19.35 19.97 -0.36
CA GLU A 349 -19.83 19.14 0.75
C GLU A 349 -20.36 17.77 0.27
N GLY A 350 -20.98 17.72 -0.91
CA GLY A 350 -21.47 16.47 -1.51
C GLY A 350 -20.30 15.55 -1.89
N ASP A 351 -19.26 16.11 -2.49
CA ASP A 351 -18.05 15.35 -2.81
C ASP A 351 -17.33 14.83 -1.55
N ILE A 352 -17.31 15.62 -0.46
CA ILE A 352 -16.77 15.13 0.83
C ILE A 352 -17.60 13.96 1.35
N VAL A 353 -18.93 14.03 1.27
CA VAL A 353 -19.79 12.89 1.65
C VAL A 353 -19.41 11.65 0.85
N GLY A 354 -19.26 11.79 -0.47
CA GLY A 354 -18.83 10.69 -1.35
C GLY A 354 -17.48 10.10 -0.93
N LEU A 355 -16.47 10.94 -0.67
CA LEU A 355 -15.16 10.50 -0.18
C LEU A 355 -15.27 9.69 1.13
N LEU A 356 -16.01 10.20 2.11
CA LEU A 356 -16.16 9.55 3.41
C LEU A 356 -16.90 8.21 3.29
N GLN A 357 -17.92 8.14 2.45
CA GLN A 357 -18.64 6.90 2.15
C GLN A 357 -17.71 5.86 1.50
N TRP A 358 -16.89 6.26 0.52
CA TRP A 358 -15.91 5.35 -0.08
C TRP A 358 -14.90 4.82 0.91
N ILE A 359 -14.33 5.68 1.76
CA ILE A 359 -13.38 5.26 2.79
C ILE A 359 -14.03 4.23 3.73
N ASN A 360 -15.22 4.55 4.24
CA ASN A 360 -15.93 3.66 5.17
C ASN A 360 -16.33 2.33 4.51
N GLU A 361 -16.84 2.35 3.29
CA GLU A 361 -17.23 1.13 2.57
C GLU A 361 -16.02 0.25 2.21
N ILE A 362 -14.89 0.84 1.82
CA ILE A 362 -13.64 0.10 1.57
C ILE A 362 -13.15 -0.54 2.87
N HIS A 363 -13.21 0.15 4.01
CA HIS A 363 -12.87 -0.44 5.31
C HIS A 363 -13.85 -1.54 5.71
N ARG A 364 -15.17 -1.34 5.55
CA ARG A 364 -16.19 -2.36 5.80
C ARG A 364 -15.93 -3.61 4.95
N TRP A 365 -15.77 -3.46 3.64
CA TRP A 365 -15.44 -4.56 2.73
C TRP A 365 -14.11 -5.23 3.11
N GLY A 366 -13.09 -4.43 3.40
CA GLY A 366 -11.77 -4.88 3.80
C GLY A 366 -11.83 -5.79 5.03
N LEU A 367 -12.64 -5.42 6.03
CA LEU A 367 -12.75 -6.12 7.30
C LEU A 367 -13.76 -7.29 7.27
N CYS A 368 -14.86 -7.17 6.51
CA CYS A 368 -15.93 -8.17 6.48
C CYS A 368 -15.76 -9.25 5.41
N GLU A 369 -15.20 -8.91 4.25
CA GLU A 369 -15.19 -9.82 3.10
C GLU A 369 -13.75 -10.20 2.75
N TYR A 370 -12.91 -9.19 2.51
CA TYR A 370 -11.53 -9.41 2.11
C TYR A 370 -10.73 -10.15 3.19
N ALA A 371 -10.84 -9.72 4.45
CA ALA A 371 -10.10 -10.33 5.53
C ALA A 371 -10.53 -11.76 5.84
N LEU A 372 -11.83 -12.07 5.75
CA LEU A 372 -12.32 -13.45 5.88
C LEU A 372 -11.82 -14.32 4.73
N GLY A 373 -11.85 -13.81 3.49
CA GLY A 373 -11.31 -14.53 2.34
C GLY A 373 -9.81 -14.81 2.47
N CYS A 374 -9.03 -13.86 3.01
CA CYS A 374 -7.61 -14.08 3.28
C CYS A 374 -7.39 -15.10 4.42
N GLU A 375 -8.19 -15.05 5.50
CA GLU A 375 -8.12 -16.04 6.58
C GLU A 375 -8.40 -17.46 6.06
N ASP A 376 -9.43 -17.63 5.22
CA ASP A 376 -9.81 -18.93 4.66
C ASP A 376 -8.72 -19.48 3.73
N ASP A 377 -8.09 -18.62 2.91
CA ASP A 377 -6.95 -19.02 2.08
C ASP A 377 -5.74 -19.45 2.94
N ILE A 378 -5.43 -18.70 4.00
CA ILE A 378 -4.35 -19.04 4.94
C ILE A 378 -4.63 -20.38 5.63
N LYS A 379 -5.86 -20.62 6.09
CA LYS A 379 -6.26 -21.90 6.70
C LYS A 379 -6.04 -23.06 5.73
N GLN A 380 -6.40 -22.89 4.47
CA GLN A 380 -6.26 -23.92 3.44
C GLN A 380 -4.80 -24.26 3.14
N ILE A 381 -3.92 -23.26 3.12
CA ILE A 381 -2.47 -23.47 2.97
C ILE A 381 -1.90 -24.21 4.19
N LEU A 382 -2.30 -23.81 5.40
CA LEU A 382 -1.80 -24.43 6.63
C LEU A 382 -2.29 -25.89 6.80
N SER A 383 -3.53 -26.18 6.40
CA SER A 383 -4.12 -27.53 6.49
C SER A 383 -3.47 -28.52 5.53
N THR A 384 -3.04 -28.05 4.35
CA THR A 384 -2.34 -28.87 3.35
C THR A 384 -0.87 -29.09 3.70
N GLY A 385 -0.21 -28.10 4.32
CA GLY A 385 1.21 -28.19 4.68
C GLY A 385 1.53 -28.92 5.99
N THR A 386 0.56 -29.13 6.89
CA THR A 386 0.85 -29.62 8.25
C THR A 386 -0.07 -30.77 8.66
N THR A 387 0.45 -32.00 8.69
CA THR A 387 -0.30 -33.22 9.03
C THR A 387 -0.84 -33.27 10.47
N ASN A 388 -0.42 -32.36 11.36
CA ASN A 388 -0.78 -32.35 12.79
C ASN A 388 -1.53 -31.10 13.27
N LEU A 389 -1.86 -30.13 12.39
CA LEU A 389 -2.64 -28.95 12.80
C LEU A 389 -4.15 -29.24 12.66
N ARG A 390 -4.84 -29.40 13.80
CA ARG A 390 -6.32 -29.35 13.81
C ARG A 390 -6.77 -27.91 13.62
N ILE A 391 -6.99 -27.53 12.36
CA ILE A 391 -7.68 -26.30 12.02
C ILE A 391 -9.16 -26.65 11.97
N SER A 392 -9.94 -26.24 12.99
CA SER A 392 -11.39 -26.42 12.95
C SER A 392 -11.94 -25.68 11.73
N THR A 393 -12.71 -26.38 10.89
CA THR A 393 -13.48 -25.80 9.78
C THR A 393 -14.60 -24.88 10.27
N ILE A 394 -14.95 -24.95 11.55
CA ILE A 394 -15.97 -24.13 12.19
C ILE A 394 -15.28 -23.34 13.31
N GLY A 395 -15.00 -22.06 13.05
CA GLY A 395 -14.79 -21.11 14.14
C GLY A 395 -16.16 -20.81 14.73
N PHE A 396 -16.40 -21.26 15.96
CA PHE A 396 -17.49 -20.77 16.79
C PHE A 396 -17.11 -19.45 17.47
#